data_AF-A0A1H5X7S4-F1
#
_entry.id   AF-A0A1H5X7S4-F1
#
_cell.length_a   1.000
_cell.length_b   1.000
_cell.length_c   1.000
_cell.angle_alpha   90.00
_cell.angle_beta   90.00
_cell.angle_gamma   90.00
#
_symmetry.space_group_name_H-M   'P 1'
#
loop_
_entity.id
_entity.type
_entity.pdbx_description
1 polymer ?
#
loop_
_entity_poly.entity_id
_entity_poly.type
_entity_poly.pdbx_seq_one_letter_code
_entity_poly.pdbx_strand_id
1 'polypeptide(L)'
;MSGTKAEEAAALLKRFSAEEKARFAVMSVEVFGKPVPFTAESLAEWDPQDLETLCKILGGMILTKEHAPLLEIMLSDLKDADLPSEVEFGRIDDGGR
;
A
#
# COMPACT_ATOMS: atom_id res chain seq x y z
N MET A 1 18.60 -11.52 -10.36
CA MET A 1 17.85 -11.46 -11.63
C MET A 1 17.03 -10.19 -11.59
N SER A 2 17.38 -9.19 -12.42
CA SER A 2 16.63 -7.93 -12.52
C SER A 2 15.55 -8.13 -13.59
N GLY A 3 14.35 -8.51 -13.16
CA GLY A 3 13.19 -8.48 -14.05
C GLY A 3 12.81 -7.04 -14.40
N THR A 4 12.09 -6.85 -15.52
CA THR A 4 11.59 -5.52 -15.88
C THR A 4 10.54 -5.04 -14.87
N LYS A 5 10.28 -3.72 -14.80
CA LYS A 5 9.23 -3.18 -13.90
C LYS A 5 7.84 -3.76 -14.19
N ALA A 6 7.56 -4.12 -15.44
CA ALA A 6 6.34 -4.82 -15.83
C ALA A 6 6.25 -6.23 -15.21
N GLU A 7 7.35 -6.98 -15.19
CA GLU A 7 7.41 -8.30 -14.54
C GLU A 7 7.26 -8.19 -13.02
N GLU A 8 7.86 -7.17 -12.41
CA GLU A 8 7.72 -6.86 -10.99
C GLU A 8 6.26 -6.56 -10.63
N ALA A 9 5.62 -5.65 -11.37
CA ALA A 9 4.21 -5.31 -11.17
C ALA A 9 3.30 -6.55 -11.35
N ALA A 10 3.53 -7.35 -12.39
CA ALA A 10 2.77 -8.58 -12.63
C ALA A 10 2.98 -9.60 -11.49
N ALA A 11 4.19 -9.72 -10.95
CA ALA A 11 4.49 -10.58 -9.81
C ALA A 11 3.78 -10.11 -8.53
N LEU A 12 3.73 -8.79 -8.27
CA LEU A 12 2.99 -8.23 -7.15
C LEU A 12 1.48 -8.47 -7.30
N LEU A 13 0.91 -8.26 -8.49
CA LEU A 13 -0.50 -8.51 -8.78
C LEU A 13 -0.90 -9.97 -8.58
N LYS A 14 0.01 -10.94 -8.77
CA LYS A 14 -0.27 -12.36 -8.49
C LYS A 14 -0.56 -12.64 -7.01
N ARG A 15 -0.15 -11.76 -6.09
CA ARG A 15 -0.39 -11.89 -4.65
C ARG A 15 -1.81 -11.49 -4.21
N PHE A 16 -2.58 -10.92 -5.14
CA PHE A 16 -3.94 -10.46 -4.91
C PHE A 16 -4.95 -11.53 -5.31
N SER A 17 -6.01 -11.67 -4.52
CA SER A 17 -7.17 -12.50 -4.83
C SER A 17 -7.95 -11.93 -6.03
N ALA A 18 -8.86 -12.71 -6.59
CA ALA A 18 -9.72 -12.24 -7.68
C ALA A 18 -10.58 -11.02 -7.26
N GLU A 19 -11.07 -11.02 -6.03
CA GLU A 19 -11.86 -9.91 -5.48
C GLU A 19 -11.00 -8.65 -5.30
N GLU A 20 -9.78 -8.80 -4.77
CA GLU A 20 -8.85 -7.69 -4.59
C GLU A 20 -8.44 -7.08 -5.95
N LYS A 21 -8.22 -7.93 -6.96
CA LYS A 21 -7.96 -7.49 -8.34
C LYS A 21 -9.15 -6.73 -8.93
N ALA A 22 -10.39 -7.20 -8.69
CA ALA A 22 -11.58 -6.52 -9.17
C ALA A 22 -11.72 -5.12 -8.54
N ARG A 23 -11.52 -5.00 -7.22
CA ARG A 23 -11.52 -3.71 -6.52
C ARG A 23 -10.40 -2.79 -7.03
N PHE A 24 -9.20 -3.33 -7.19
CA PHE A 24 -8.05 -2.58 -7.70
C PHE A 24 -8.27 -2.08 -9.13
N ALA A 25 -8.86 -2.89 -10.01
CA ALA A 25 -9.16 -2.47 -11.37
C ALA A 25 -10.06 -1.23 -11.41
N VAL A 26 -11.06 -1.14 -10.52
CA VAL A 26 -11.92 0.05 -10.40
C VAL A 26 -11.13 1.25 -9.91
N MET A 27 -10.38 1.11 -8.81
CA MET A 27 -9.56 2.21 -8.26
C MET A 27 -8.49 2.71 -9.23
N SER A 28 -7.92 1.81 -10.02
CA SER A 28 -6.84 2.15 -10.95
C SER A 28 -7.28 3.09 -12.07
N VAL A 29 -8.57 3.14 -12.41
CA VAL A 29 -9.10 4.08 -13.41
C VAL A 29 -8.96 5.52 -12.93
N GLU A 30 -9.15 5.78 -11.63
CA GLU A 30 -9.00 7.12 -11.07
C GLU A 30 -7.54 7.60 -11.08
N VAL A 31 -6.59 6.67 -10.91
CA VAL A 31 -5.15 6.98 -10.83
C VAL A 31 -4.51 7.07 -12.22
N PHE A 32 -4.82 6.13 -13.10
CA PHE A 32 -4.13 5.95 -14.40
C PHE A 32 -5.03 6.28 -15.61
N GLY A 33 -6.30 6.63 -15.39
CA GLY A 33 -7.28 6.88 -16.47
C GLY A 33 -7.73 5.62 -17.21
N LYS A 34 -7.19 4.45 -16.87
CA LYS A 34 -7.48 3.14 -17.49
C LYS A 34 -7.34 2.02 -16.47
N PRO A 35 -8.07 0.90 -16.64
CA PRO A 35 -7.89 -0.26 -15.79
C PRO A 35 -6.49 -0.87 -15.98
N VAL A 36 -5.85 -1.26 -14.88
CA VAL A 36 -4.55 -1.93 -14.91
C VAL A 36 -4.69 -3.37 -15.44
N PRO A 37 -3.92 -3.77 -16.47
CA PRO A 37 -3.87 -5.15 -16.92
C PRO A 37 -3.08 -6.03 -15.93
N PHE A 38 -3.43 -7.31 -15.86
CA PHE A 38 -2.86 -8.26 -14.89
C PHE A 38 -1.76 -9.16 -15.45
N THR A 39 -1.24 -8.87 -16.64
CA THR A 39 -0.22 -9.65 -17.35
C THR A 39 1.03 -8.82 -17.59
N ALA A 40 2.20 -9.46 -17.58
CA ALA A 40 3.46 -8.77 -17.77
C ALA A 40 3.58 -8.21 -19.20
N GLU A 41 3.06 -8.92 -20.20
CA GLU A 41 3.11 -8.52 -21.61
C GLU A 41 2.35 -7.21 -21.83
N SER A 42 1.15 -7.07 -21.26
CA SER A 42 0.36 -5.85 -21.39
C SER A 42 0.90 -4.69 -20.55
N LEU A 43 1.59 -4.98 -19.44
CA LEU A 43 2.27 -3.97 -18.64
C LEU A 43 3.58 -3.51 -19.29
N ALA A 44 4.23 -4.32 -20.13
CA ALA A 44 5.46 -3.94 -20.81
C ALA A 44 5.30 -2.77 -21.78
N GLU A 45 4.06 -2.50 -22.22
CA GLU A 45 3.70 -1.37 -23.08
C GLU A 45 3.43 -0.07 -22.31
N TRP A 46 3.43 -0.12 -20.98
CA TRP A 46 3.15 1.05 -20.15
C TRP A 46 4.38 1.95 -19.99
N ASP A 47 4.13 3.22 -19.70
CA ASP A 47 5.19 4.17 -19.40
C ASP A 47 5.97 3.71 -18.14
N PRO A 48 7.32 3.80 -18.14
CA PRO A 48 8.13 3.39 -17.00
C PRO A 48 7.75 4.08 -15.67
N GLN A 49 7.33 5.35 -15.72
CA GLN A 49 6.92 6.09 -14.53
C GLN A 49 5.57 5.59 -13.99
N ASP A 50 4.65 5.24 -14.89
CA ASP A 50 3.38 4.61 -14.50
C ASP A 50 3.63 3.23 -13.87
N LEU A 51 4.54 2.44 -14.44
CA LEU A 51 4.95 1.15 -13.88
C LEU A 51 5.59 1.28 -12.50
N GLU A 52 6.45 2.29 -12.30
CA GLU A 52 7.04 2.54 -10.99
C GLU A 52 5.97 2.95 -9.97
N THR A 53 5.04 3.80 -10.37
CA THR A 53 3.90 4.22 -9.54
C THR A 53 3.02 3.02 -9.18
N LEU A 54 2.73 2.15 -10.16
CA LEU A 54 1.99 0.92 -9.96
C LEU A 54 2.68 0.00 -8.95
N CYS A 55 3.99 -0.26 -9.09
CA CYS A 55 4.74 -1.06 -8.13
C CYS A 55 4.67 -0.48 -6.71
N LYS A 56 4.79 0.84 -6.56
CA LYS A 56 4.69 1.52 -5.25
C LYS A 56 3.31 1.32 -4.62
N ILE A 57 2.24 1.53 -5.39
CA ILE A 57 0.86 1.33 -4.92
C ILE A 57 0.64 -0.13 -4.49
N LEU A 58 1.00 -1.08 -5.35
CA LEU A 58 0.85 -2.51 -5.06
C LEU A 58 1.65 -2.95 -3.83
N GLY A 59 2.89 -2.47 -3.70
CA GLY A 59 3.73 -2.71 -2.54
C GLY A 59 3.11 -2.17 -1.25
N GLY A 60 2.60 -0.94 -1.27
CA GLY A 60 1.90 -0.35 -0.12
C GLY A 60 0.65 -1.12 0.30
N MET A 61 -0.17 -1.55 -0.67
CA MET A 61 -1.36 -2.37 -0.40
C MET A 61 -1.01 -3.72 0.21
N ILE A 62 0.03 -4.39 -0.31
CA ILE A 62 0.52 -5.66 0.24
C ILE A 62 0.98 -5.47 1.69
N LEU A 63 1.83 -4.47 1.96
CA LEU A 63 2.32 -4.20 3.30
C LEU A 63 1.15 -3.91 4.26
N THR A 64 0.17 -3.12 3.82
CA THR A 64 -1.01 -2.80 4.62
C THR A 64 -1.80 -4.07 4.94
N LYS A 65 -1.99 -4.96 3.97
CA LYS A 65 -2.67 -6.25 4.17
C LYS A 65 -1.90 -7.19 5.10
N GLU A 66 -0.59 -7.29 4.95
CA GLU A 66 0.26 -8.17 5.78
C GLU A 66 0.30 -7.72 7.24
N HIS A 67 0.26 -6.41 7.48
CA HIS A 67 0.31 -5.84 8.82
C HIS A 67 -1.05 -5.48 9.41
N ALA A 68 -2.14 -5.51 8.62
CA ALA A 68 -3.49 -5.23 9.11
C ALA A 68 -3.88 -6.08 10.34
N PRO A 69 -3.63 -7.41 10.39
CA PRO A 69 -3.94 -8.20 11.58
C PRO A 69 -3.18 -7.74 12.83
N LEU A 70 -1.91 -7.33 12.66
CA LEU A 70 -1.11 -6.80 13.76
C LEU A 70 -1.67 -5.45 14.24
N LEU A 71 -2.08 -4.58 13.32
CA LEU A 71 -2.72 -3.31 13.66
C LEU A 71 -4.06 -3.52 14.37
N GLU A 72 -4.85 -4.52 13.99
CA GLU A 72 -6.10 -4.89 14.67
C GLU A 72 -5.84 -5.39 16.09
N ILE A 73 -4.82 -6.23 16.28
CA ILE A 73 -4.42 -6.71 17.61
C ILE A 73 -3.96 -5.53 18.47
N MET A 74 -3.05 -4.69 17.96
CA MET A 74 -2.59 -3.49 18.68
C MET A 74 -3.75 -2.55 19.02
N LEU A 75 -4.72 -2.36 18.12
CA LEU A 75 -5.89 -1.53 18.39
C LEU A 75 -6.80 -2.15 19.46
N SER A 76 -6.93 -3.48 19.48
CA SER A 76 -7.65 -4.18 20.55
C SER A 76 -6.95 -4.02 21.89
N ASP A 77 -5.65 -4.27 21.93
CA ASP A 77 -4.83 -4.12 23.14
C ASP A 77 -4.86 -2.68 23.68
N LEU A 78 -4.89 -1.68 22.79
CA LEU A 78 -5.03 -0.26 23.18
C LEU A 78 -6.43 0.09 23.69
N LYS A 79 -7.49 -0.59 23.24
CA LYS A 79 -8.86 -0.39 23.76
C LYS A 79 -9.05 -1.00 25.14
N ASP A 80 -8.38 -2.11 25.40
CA ASP A 80 -8.43 -2.81 26.69
C ASP A 80 -7.40 -2.25 27.70
N ALA A 81 -6.40 -1.51 27.22
CA ALA A 81 -5.51 -0.76 28.06
C ALA A 81 -6.23 0.46 28.65
N ASP A 82 -6.11 0.65 29.97
CA ASP A 82 -6.59 1.81 30.71
C ASP A 82 -5.68 3.02 30.38
N LEU A 83 -5.72 3.45 29.12
CA LEU A 83 -4.92 4.54 28.60
C LEU A 83 -5.55 5.86 29.03
N PRO A 84 -4.73 6.83 29.49
CA PRO A 84 -5.23 8.14 29.81
C PRO A 84 -5.90 8.76 28.57
N SER A 85 -7.11 9.28 28.74
CA SER A 85 -7.90 9.91 27.67
C SER A 85 -7.24 11.17 27.09
N GLU A 86 -6.23 11.70 27.78
CA GLU A 86 -5.45 12.87 27.39
C GLU A 86 -3.96 12.55 27.54
N VAL A 87 -3.23 12.63 26.43
CA VAL A 87 -1.76 12.60 26.43
C VAL A 87 -1.30 14.04 26.30
N GLU A 88 -0.88 14.65 27.41
CA GLU A 88 -0.15 15.93 27.34
C GLU A 88 1.26 15.67 26.81
N PHE A 89 1.50 16.03 25.55
CA PHE A 89 2.86 16.21 25.09
C PHE A 89 3.42 17.45 25.77
N GLY A 90 4.41 17.26 26.66
CA GLY A 90 5.17 18.36 27.21
C GLY A 90 5.68 19.25 26.08
N ARG A 91 5.51 20.57 26.21
CA ARG A 91 6.13 21.52 25.28
C ARG A 91 7.64 21.27 25.32
N ILE A 92 8.24 21.05 24.15
CA ILE A 92 9.69 21.24 24.00
C ILE A 92 9.88 22.73 24.25
N ASP A 93 10.38 23.07 25.42
CA ASP A 93 10.83 24.42 25.72
C ASP A 93 12.07 24.64 24.85
N ASP A 94 11.89 25.25 23.68
CA ASP A 94 12.97 25.87 22.94
C ASP A 94 13.40 27.15 23.69
N GLY A 95 13.95 26.96 24.90
CA GLY A 95 14.57 27.99 25.71
C GLY A 95 15.87 27.42 26.25
N GLY A 96 17.06 27.81 25.79
CA GLY A 96 17.47 29.18 25.50
C GLY A 96 18.65 29.49 26.40
N ARG A 97 19.85 29.10 25.96
CA ARG A 97 21.15 29.72 26.25
C ARG A 97 22.24 29.08 25.40
#